data_AF-A0A2N9MHE8-F1
#
_entry.id   AF-A0A2N9MHE8-F1
#
_cell.length_a   1.000
_cell.length_b   1.000
_cell.length_c   1.000
_cell.angle_alpha   90.00
_cell.angle_beta   90.00
_cell.angle_gamma   90.00
#
_symmetry.space_group_name_H-M   'P 1'
#
loop_
_entity.id
_entity.type
_entity.pdbx_description
1 polymer ?
#
loop_
_entity_poly.entity_id
_entity_poly.type
_entity_poly.pdbx_seq_one_letter_code
_entity_poly.pdbx_strand_id
1 'polypeptide(L)'
;MLSYQREKLNAAVASAEKDKKLLAANPLIQDGTKLVPSVTRVFRKDEDMYVYLEAYQPGAEKTQLMVASVSFFRGSVKTFETAPLKVADGLNAKSKAVPMSFSVPLEKLPPGRYTCQVSVVSPAAQRMAIWRSPMVLLP
;
A
#
# COMPACT_ATOMS: atom_id res chain seq x y z
N MET A 1 2.92 3.21 -2.94
CA MET A 1 3.84 3.90 -2.02
C MET A 1 4.17 2.97 -0.85
N LEU A 2 5.40 3.06 -0.33
CA LEU A 2 5.81 2.37 0.90
C LEU A 2 5.91 3.37 2.06
N SER A 3 5.52 2.95 3.26
CA SER A 3 5.44 3.77 4.47
C SER A 3 5.79 2.94 5.70
N TYR A 4 6.40 3.54 6.71
CA TYR A 4 6.62 2.91 8.03
C TYR A 4 5.93 3.69 9.17
N GLN A 5 5.67 5.00 8.98
CA GLN A 5 5.08 5.85 10.01
C GLN A 5 3.59 6.09 9.76
N ARG A 6 2.82 6.01 10.86
CA ARG A 6 1.39 6.29 10.94
C ARG A 6 1.16 7.35 12.03
N GLU A 7 0.61 8.51 11.67
CA GLU A 7 0.22 9.54 12.65
C GLU A 7 -1.30 9.53 12.86
N LYS A 8 -1.75 9.45 14.12
CA LYS A 8 -3.17 9.59 14.48
C LYS A 8 -3.59 11.06 14.31
N LEU A 9 -4.67 11.31 13.58
CA LEU A 9 -5.12 12.67 13.22
C LEU A 9 -5.50 13.54 14.44
N ASN A 10 -5.80 12.93 15.59
CA ASN A 10 -6.28 13.62 16.79
C ASN A 10 -5.25 14.52 17.48
N ALA A 11 -3.97 14.47 17.10
CA ALA A 11 -2.94 15.30 17.70
C ALA A 11 -2.79 16.70 17.07
N ALA A 12 -3.49 17.01 15.97
CA ALA A 12 -3.13 18.19 15.16
C ALA A 12 -4.24 19.16 14.74
N VAL A 13 -5.54 18.96 15.06
CA VAL A 13 -6.56 19.87 14.50
C VAL A 13 -7.63 20.27 15.52
N ALA A 14 -7.32 21.32 16.28
CA ALA A 14 -8.30 22.24 16.82
C ALA A 14 -8.54 23.35 15.77
N SER A 15 -9.32 23.09 14.72
CA SER A 15 -10.13 24.07 13.96
C SER A 15 -10.63 23.54 12.61
N ALA A 16 -11.87 23.93 12.27
CA ALA A 16 -12.47 24.04 10.93
C ALA A 16 -12.99 22.79 10.18
N GLU A 17 -14.31 22.75 10.01
CA GLU A 17 -15.10 21.76 9.27
C GLU A 17 -14.82 21.69 7.76
N LYS A 18 -14.12 22.68 7.18
CA LYS A 18 -13.70 22.68 5.77
C LYS A 18 -12.59 21.66 5.48
N ASP A 19 -11.76 21.33 6.46
CA ASP A 19 -10.64 20.40 6.27
C ASP A 19 -11.08 18.94 6.19
N LYS A 20 -12.21 18.57 6.82
CA LYS A 20 -12.69 17.17 6.84
C LYS A 20 -12.91 16.57 5.45
N LYS A 21 -13.41 17.36 4.48
CA LYS A 21 -13.63 16.90 3.09
C LYS A 21 -12.33 16.77 2.30
N LEU A 22 -11.35 17.64 2.54
CA LEU A 22 -10.03 17.58 1.92
C LEU A 22 -9.18 16.44 2.52
N LEU A 23 -9.31 16.21 3.83
CA LEU A 23 -8.68 15.11 4.55
C LEU A 23 -9.26 13.75 4.13
N ALA A 24 -10.59 13.63 3.95
CA ALA A 24 -11.22 12.41 3.45
C ALA A 24 -10.90 12.10 1.97
N ALA A 25 -10.54 13.12 1.18
CA ALA A 25 -10.10 12.96 -0.20
C ALA A 25 -8.59 12.71 -0.33
N ASN A 26 -7.84 12.77 0.78
CA ASN A 26 -6.41 12.53 0.77
C ASN A 26 -6.14 11.01 0.86
N PRO A 27 -5.56 10.38 -0.18
CA PRO A 27 -5.29 8.94 -0.18
C PRO A 27 -4.28 8.52 0.90
N LEU A 28 -3.54 9.46 1.49
CA LEU A 28 -2.64 9.20 2.62
C LEU A 28 -3.38 9.15 3.96
N ILE A 29 -4.69 9.41 4.01
CA ILE A 29 -5.49 9.33 5.23
C ILE A 29 -6.44 8.15 5.08
N GLN A 30 -6.17 7.08 5.84
CA GLN A 30 -7.06 5.92 5.95
C GLN A 30 -7.42 5.71 7.42
N ASP A 31 -8.70 5.54 7.71
CA ASP A 31 -9.22 5.25 9.06
C ASP A 31 -8.73 6.22 10.16
N GLY A 32 -8.63 7.52 9.84
CA GLY A 32 -8.16 8.55 10.79
C GLY A 32 -6.65 8.51 11.06
N THR A 33 -5.89 7.80 10.23
CA THR A 33 -4.43 7.69 10.34
C THR A 33 -3.76 8.19 9.06
N LYS A 34 -2.78 9.07 9.20
CA LYS A 34 -1.97 9.60 8.09
C LYS A 34 -0.77 8.68 7.84
N LEU A 35 -0.67 8.13 6.63
CA LEU A 35 0.51 7.41 6.11
C LEU A 35 1.58 8.43 5.71
N VAL A 36 2.77 8.31 6.31
CA VAL A 36 3.92 9.15 5.98
C VAL A 36 4.84 8.37 5.02
N PRO A 37 5.05 8.86 3.79
CA PRO A 37 5.94 8.19 2.83
C PRO A 37 7.31 7.89 3.41
N SER A 38 7.77 6.65 3.28
CA SER A 38 9.18 6.34 3.53
C SER A 38 10.00 6.79 2.34
N VAL A 39 10.60 7.98 2.43
CA VAL A 39 11.48 8.51 1.38
C VAL A 39 12.84 7.78 1.39
N THR A 40 13.32 7.40 2.57
CA THR A 40 14.61 6.71 2.76
C THR A 40 14.55 5.24 2.33
N ARG A 41 13.36 4.63 2.31
CA ARG A 41 13.16 3.19 2.00
C ARG A 41 14.01 2.28 2.90
N VAL A 42 14.24 2.75 4.11
CA VAL A 42 14.90 2.01 5.19
C VAL A 42 13.83 1.66 6.21
N PHE A 43 13.76 0.38 6.57
CA PHE A 43 12.80 -0.17 7.52
C PHE A 43 13.56 -0.92 8.62
N ARG A 44 12.95 -1.08 9.80
CA ARG A 44 13.50 -1.92 10.86
C ARG A 44 12.73 -3.22 11.00
N LYS A 45 13.38 -4.25 11.54
CA LYS A 45 12.80 -5.59 11.64
C LYS A 45 11.70 -5.68 12.69
N ASP A 46 11.66 -4.76 13.64
CA ASP A 46 10.66 -4.61 14.70
C ASP A 46 9.45 -3.75 14.29
N GLU A 47 9.40 -3.30 13.03
CA GLU A 47 8.31 -2.48 12.48
C GLU A 47 7.55 -3.21 11.36
N ASP A 48 6.27 -2.88 11.22
CA ASP A 48 5.45 -3.26 10.07
C ASP A 48 5.71 -2.33 8.89
N MET A 49 5.92 -2.88 7.69
CA MET A 49 5.89 -2.11 6.45
C MET A 49 4.46 -1.95 5.96
N TYR A 50 4.06 -0.71 5.71
CA TYR A 50 2.79 -0.41 5.06
C TYR A 50 2.97 -0.18 3.56
N VAL A 51 2.19 -0.88 2.76
CA VAL A 51 2.09 -0.66 1.32
C VAL A 51 0.71 -0.12 1.02
N TYR A 52 0.66 0.99 0.29
CA TYR A 52 -0.59 1.55 -0.22
C TYR A 52 -0.49 1.75 -1.74
N LEU A 53 -1.51 1.35 -2.48
CA LEU A 53 -1.62 1.60 -3.91
C LEU A 53 -3.07 1.84 -4.30
N GLU A 54 -3.25 2.53 -5.42
CA GLU A 54 -4.53 2.67 -6.08
C GLU A 54 -4.43 2.04 -7.47
N ALA A 55 -5.33 1.11 -7.79
CA ALA A 55 -5.41 0.54 -9.12
C ALA A 55 -6.58 1.17 -9.89
N TYR A 56 -6.27 1.70 -11.07
CA TYR A 56 -7.25 2.38 -11.91
C TYR A 56 -8.02 1.38 -12.78
N GLN A 57 -9.35 1.44 -12.75
CA GLN A 57 -10.27 0.64 -13.55
C GLN A 57 -11.08 1.54 -14.50
N PRO A 58 -10.51 1.98 -15.64
CA PRO A 58 -11.19 2.89 -16.55
C PRO A 58 -12.49 2.28 -17.07
N GLY A 59 -13.56 3.08 -17.08
CA GLY A 59 -14.86 2.66 -17.60
C GLY A 59 -15.63 1.68 -16.71
N ALA A 60 -15.10 1.31 -15.54
CA ALA A 60 -15.82 0.44 -14.61
C ALA A 60 -16.98 1.20 -13.93
N GLU A 61 -18.16 0.57 -13.95
CA GLU A 61 -19.33 1.01 -13.17
C GLU A 61 -19.38 0.38 -11.78
N LYS A 62 -18.83 -0.84 -11.65
CA LYS A 62 -18.67 -1.58 -10.40
C LYS A 62 -17.23 -2.08 -10.31
N THR A 63 -16.74 -2.29 -9.09
CA THR A 63 -15.39 -2.84 -8.88
C THR A 63 -15.26 -4.18 -9.60
N GLN A 64 -14.25 -4.29 -10.46
CA GLN A 64 -13.82 -5.56 -11.02
C GLN A 64 -12.85 -6.23 -10.04
N LEU A 65 -12.95 -7.56 -9.90
CA LEU A 65 -12.07 -8.32 -9.01
C LEU A 65 -10.59 -8.06 -9.36
N MET A 66 -9.82 -7.72 -8.33
CA MET A 66 -8.36 -7.65 -8.39
C MET A 66 -7.76 -8.52 -7.30
N VAL A 67 -6.61 -9.11 -7.59
CA VAL A 67 -5.83 -9.90 -6.64
C VAL A 67 -4.44 -9.29 -6.56
N ALA A 68 -4.02 -8.87 -5.37
CA ALA A 68 -2.73 -8.24 -5.16
C ALA A 68 -1.87 -8.99 -4.14
N SER A 69 -0.54 -8.99 -4.32
CA SER A 69 0.40 -9.53 -3.33
C SER A 69 1.66 -8.66 -3.23
N VAL A 70 2.31 -8.74 -2.07
CA VAL A 70 3.61 -8.11 -1.82
C VAL A 70 4.65 -9.20 -1.65
N SER A 71 5.74 -9.12 -2.42
CA SER A 71 6.85 -10.06 -2.40
C SER A 71 8.17 -9.34 -2.11
N PHE A 72 9.08 -9.98 -1.39
CA PHE A 72 10.45 -9.49 -1.23
C PHE A 72 11.44 -10.43 -1.89
N PHE A 73 12.41 -9.84 -2.58
CA PHE A 73 13.48 -10.54 -3.27
C PHE A 73 14.85 -10.11 -2.75
N ARG A 74 15.76 -11.07 -2.56
CA ARG A 74 17.21 -10.83 -2.45
C ARG A 74 17.87 -11.25 -3.74
N GLY A 75 18.30 -10.28 -4.54
CA GLY A 75 18.68 -10.55 -5.94
C GLY A 75 17.48 -11.12 -6.71
N SER A 76 17.62 -12.34 -7.23
CA SER A 76 16.57 -13.06 -7.95
C SER A 76 15.75 -14.02 -7.09
N VAL A 77 16.11 -14.23 -5.82
CA VAL A 77 15.44 -15.19 -4.93
C VAL A 77 14.30 -14.52 -4.18
N LYS A 78 13.07 -15.02 -4.35
CA LYS A 78 11.92 -14.59 -3.54
C LYS A 78 12.04 -15.17 -2.14
N THR A 79 12.18 -14.31 -1.14
CA THR A 79 12.39 -14.72 0.26
C THR A 79 11.11 -14.68 1.08
N PHE A 80 10.09 -13.95 0.62
CA PHE A 80 8.80 -13.81 1.30
C PHE A 80 7.74 -13.36 0.30
N GLU A 81 6.51 -13.78 0.54
CA GLU A 81 5.31 -13.27 -0.12
C GLU A 81 4.14 -13.25 0.86
N THR A 82 3.33 -12.20 0.83
CA THR A 82 2.10 -12.11 1.62
C THR A 82 1.04 -13.06 1.10
N ALA A 83 0.04 -13.36 1.94
CA ALA A 83 -1.22 -13.90 1.40
C ALA A 83 -1.79 -12.96 0.33
N PRO A 84 -2.44 -13.49 -0.72
CA PRO A 84 -3.05 -12.66 -1.74
C PRO A 84 -4.25 -11.90 -1.17
N LEU A 85 -4.27 -10.59 -1.39
CA LEU A 85 -5.40 -9.72 -1.08
C LEU A 85 -6.37 -9.73 -2.27
N LYS A 86 -7.59 -10.25 -2.06
CA LYS A 86 -8.68 -10.17 -3.02
C LYS A 86 -9.48 -8.89 -2.77
N VAL A 87 -9.64 -8.06 -3.79
CA VAL A 87 -10.37 -6.79 -3.72
C VAL A 87 -11.51 -6.82 -4.73
N ALA A 88 -12.74 -6.72 -4.24
CA ALA A 88 -13.96 -6.79 -5.04
C ALA A 88 -14.92 -5.62 -4.80
N ASP A 89 -14.50 -4.63 -4.01
CA ASP A 89 -15.23 -3.41 -3.65
C ASP A 89 -14.28 -2.19 -3.62
N GLY A 90 -14.78 -1.02 -3.22
CA GLY A 90 -13.94 0.18 -3.04
C GLY A 90 -13.67 1.01 -4.31
N LEU A 91 -14.38 0.78 -5.42
CA LEU A 91 -14.24 1.62 -6.62
C LEU A 91 -14.72 3.05 -6.33
N ASN A 92 -13.81 4.01 -6.48
CA ASN A 92 -14.16 5.41 -6.43
C ASN A 92 -14.92 5.83 -7.70
N ALA A 93 -16.14 6.34 -7.56
CA ALA A 93 -17.00 6.70 -8.69
C ALA A 93 -16.39 7.76 -9.62
N LYS A 94 -15.60 8.70 -9.07
CA LYS A 94 -14.99 9.81 -9.80
C LYS A 94 -13.63 9.45 -10.38
N SER A 95 -12.71 8.98 -9.54
CA SER A 95 -11.33 8.67 -9.97
C SER A 95 -11.20 7.30 -10.60
N LYS A 96 -12.22 6.43 -10.51
CA LYS A 96 -12.18 5.02 -10.93
C LYS A 96 -11.00 4.24 -10.34
N ALA A 97 -10.47 4.71 -9.22
CA ALA A 97 -9.42 4.05 -8.47
C ALA A 97 -10.01 3.07 -7.46
N VAL A 98 -9.33 1.95 -7.26
CA VAL A 98 -9.59 0.98 -6.20
C VAL A 98 -8.39 1.00 -5.26
N PRO A 99 -8.54 1.51 -4.02
CA PRO A 99 -7.45 1.56 -3.06
C PRO A 99 -7.17 0.15 -2.50
N MET A 100 -5.89 -0.15 -2.28
CA MET A 100 -5.43 -1.39 -1.68
C MET A 100 -4.33 -1.08 -0.68
N SER A 101 -4.35 -1.78 0.45
CA SER A 101 -3.35 -1.61 1.50
C SER A 101 -2.89 -2.95 2.06
N PHE A 102 -1.61 -3.00 2.48
CA PHE A 102 -1.00 -4.14 3.15
C PHE A 102 -0.30 -3.67 4.42
N SER A 103 -0.42 -4.45 5.49
CA SER A 103 0.49 -4.44 6.64
C SER A 103 1.38 -5.67 6.52
N VAL A 104 2.69 -5.45 6.43
CA VAL A 104 3.65 -6.53 6.16
C VAL A 104 4.64 -6.62 7.32
N PRO A 105 4.53 -7.65 8.17
CA PRO A 105 5.47 -7.83 9.27
C PRO A 105 6.85 -8.23 8.72
N LEU A 106 7.88 -7.49 9.13
CA LEU A 106 9.26 -7.69 8.65
C LEU A 106 10.08 -8.60 9.57
N GLU A 107 9.52 -9.00 10.72
CA GLU A 107 10.21 -9.74 11.78
C GLU A 107 10.95 -10.99 11.32
N LYS A 108 10.42 -11.68 10.30
CA LYS A 108 10.95 -12.95 9.80
C LYS A 108 11.99 -12.77 8.68
N LEU A 109 12.19 -11.55 8.21
CA LEU A 109 13.17 -11.24 7.18
C LEU A 109 14.53 -10.91 7.84
N PRO A 110 15.63 -11.55 7.44
CA PRO A 110 16.94 -11.15 7.94
C PRO A 110 17.30 -9.71 7.51
N PRO A 111 18.11 -8.97 8.26
CA PRO A 111 18.58 -7.65 7.84
C PRO A 111 19.35 -7.70 6.51
N GLY A 112 19.21 -6.68 5.68
CA GLY A 112 19.87 -6.60 4.38
C GLY A 112 19.11 -5.81 3.30
N ARG A 113 19.61 -5.90 2.06
CA ARG A 113 18.99 -5.24 0.89
C ARG A 113 17.95 -6.15 0.25
N TYR A 114 16.80 -5.56 -0.10
CA TYR A 114 15.69 -6.26 -0.74
C TYR A 114 15.14 -5.45 -1.92
N THR A 115 14.48 -6.16 -2.84
CA THR A 115 13.51 -5.56 -3.75
C THR A 115 12.11 -5.92 -3.26
N CYS A 116 11.34 -4.92 -2.83
CA CYS A 116 9.91 -5.05 -2.61
C CYS A 116 9.20 -5.01 -3.97
N GLN A 117 8.38 -6.00 -4.26
CA GLN A 117 7.54 -6.08 -5.45
C GLN A 117 6.08 -6.13 -5.05
N VAL A 118 5.25 -5.28 -5.65
CA VAL A 118 3.79 -5.38 -5.57
C VAL A 118 3.29 -5.92 -6.92
N SER A 119 2.52 -7.00 -6.88
CA SER A 119 1.84 -7.55 -8.06
C SER A 119 0.35 -7.32 -7.93
N VAL A 120 -0.32 -6.93 -9.02
CA VAL A 120 -1.77 -6.80 -9.09
C VAL A 120 -2.25 -7.50 -10.35
N VAL A 121 -3.17 -8.44 -10.21
CA VAL A 121 -3.80 -9.17 -11.30
C VAL A 121 -5.28 -8.80 -11.36
N SER A 122 -5.79 -8.48 -12.54
CA SER A 122 -7.22 -8.36 -12.83
C SER A 122 -7.63 -9.51 -13.75
N PRO A 123 -8.28 -10.56 -13.22
CA PRO A 123 -8.71 -11.70 -14.02
C PRO A 123 -9.72 -11.30 -15.12
N ALA A 124 -10.65 -10.39 -14.82
CA ALA A 124 -11.66 -9.96 -15.78
C ALA A 124 -11.05 -9.25 -16.99
N ALA A 125 -10.01 -8.43 -16.77
CA ALA A 125 -9.32 -7.73 -17.84
C ALA A 125 -8.16 -8.54 -18.46
N GLN A 126 -7.86 -9.74 -17.93
CA GLN A 126 -6.67 -10.53 -18.29
C GLN A 126 -5.38 -9.69 -18.24
N ARG A 127 -5.25 -8.84 -17.21
CA ARG A 127 -4.14 -7.89 -17.06
C ARG A 127 -3.41 -8.09 -15.75
N MET A 128 -2.11 -7.81 -15.77
CA MET A 128 -1.26 -7.76 -14.59
C MET A 128 -0.42 -6.49 -14.60
N ALA A 129 -0.23 -5.89 -13.42
CA ALA A 129 0.68 -4.78 -13.18
C ALA A 129 1.67 -5.16 -12.09
N ILE A 130 2.93 -4.77 -12.26
CA ILE A 130 4.00 -5.02 -11.30
C ILE A 130 4.69 -3.70 -10.99
N TRP A 131 4.89 -3.43 -9.71
CA TRP A 131 5.72 -2.34 -9.22
C TRP A 131 6.87 -2.89 -8.38
N ARG A 132 8.06 -2.33 -8.53
CA ARG A 132 9.26 -2.72 -7.77
C ARG A 132 9.92 -1.52 -7.12
N SER A 133 10.47 -1.72 -5.93
CA SER A 133 11.29 -0.75 -5.24
C SER A 133 12.40 -1.42 -4.44
N PRO A 134 13.65 -0.92 -4.53
CA PRO A 134 14.69 -1.31 -3.59
C PRO A 134 14.35 -0.80 -2.19
N MET A 135 14.76 -1.54 -1.17
CA MET A 135 14.68 -1.15 0.24
C MET A 135 15.83 -1.78 1.04
N VAL A 136 16.09 -1.23 2.22
CA VAL A 136 17.02 -1.79 3.21
C VAL A 136 16.26 -2.13 4.47
N LEU A 137 16.47 -3.35 4.99
CA LEU A 137 15.99 -3.78 6.30
C LEU A 137 17.15 -3.74 7.29
N LEU A 138 17.01 -2.92 8.32
CA LEU A 138 17.91 -2.86 9.46
C LEU A 138 17.50 -3.88 10.52
N PRO A 139 18.42 -4.24 11.44
CA PRO A 139 18.10 -5.04 12.61
C PRO A 139 16.91 -4.52 13.40
#